data_AF-A0A0J6YHV2-F1
#
_entry.id   AF-A0A0J6YHV2-F1
#
_cell.length_a   1.000
_cell.length_b   1.000
_cell.length_c   1.000
_cell.angle_alpha   90.00
_cell.angle_beta   90.00
_cell.angle_gamma   90.00
#
_symmetry.space_group_name_H-M   'P 1'
#
loop_
_entity.id
_entity.type
_entity.pdbx_description
1 polymer ?
#
loop_
_entity_poly.entity_id
_entity_poly.type
_entity_poly.pdbx_seq_one_letter_code
_entity_poly.pdbx_strand_id
1 'polypeptide(L)'
;MQLYLVSLLAVVSPLHAAPLAGRNSYPGHDLPAWNHGAVTQYPIHDSCNVTERRLIERGLQDAITLANHAKEHVLRFSNSSSIYRKYFGNAPSGEVIGNLDRIVNANKANTLFRCDNPDGNCKLPKWGGHWRGSNATGETVICPLSYTTRLFLEYFCTRGYTVAGSPLNTYFGTDLLHRLYHLPAIGEGHIEHFSDSYEDVLELGAHNSSFAVRDSNALQYFAADVYGFDIAVPGIGCAGTPSPKPSTTSQPPGTTTAAVPPGCHTHDGGVIHCP
;
A
#
# COMPACT_ATOMS: atom_id res chain seq x y z
N MET A 1 -43.12 -32.64 74.92
CA MET A 1 -41.85 -32.88 74.21
C MET A 1 -41.81 -31.92 73.03
N GLN A 2 -40.76 -31.09 73.00
CA GLN A 2 -40.48 -29.93 72.12
C GLN A 2 -40.91 -30.06 70.65
N LEU A 3 -41.48 -28.98 70.07
CA LEU A 3 -40.90 -28.06 69.04
C LEU A 3 -40.40 -28.80 67.77
N TYR A 4 -40.70 -28.36 66.55
CA TYR A 4 -40.37 -27.04 66.00
C TYR A 4 -41.37 -26.59 64.92
N LEU A 5 -41.82 -25.34 65.02
CA LEU A 5 -42.45 -24.59 63.94
C LEU A 5 -41.32 -24.01 63.07
N VAL A 6 -41.21 -24.44 61.81
CA VAL A 6 -40.27 -23.85 60.84
C VAL A 6 -41.02 -22.78 60.05
N SER A 7 -40.79 -21.52 60.40
CA SER A 7 -41.25 -20.36 59.63
C SER A 7 -40.38 -20.21 58.38
N LEU A 8 -40.96 -20.42 57.19
CA LEU A 8 -40.32 -19.99 55.93
C LEU A 8 -40.47 -18.47 55.78
N LEU A 9 -39.36 -17.75 55.94
CA LEU A 9 -39.21 -16.37 55.50
C LEU A 9 -38.97 -16.35 53.98
N ALA A 10 -39.97 -15.92 53.21
CA ALA A 10 -39.78 -15.58 51.81
C ALA A 10 -39.06 -14.23 51.71
N VAL A 11 -37.79 -14.25 51.32
CA VAL A 11 -37.03 -13.05 50.97
C VAL A 11 -37.47 -12.62 49.57
N VAL A 12 -38.37 -11.65 49.49
CA VAL A 12 -38.72 -10.99 48.23
C VAL A 12 -37.65 -9.94 47.97
N SER A 13 -36.69 -10.25 47.10
CA SER A 13 -35.73 -9.26 46.59
C SER A 13 -36.46 -8.31 45.65
N PRO A 14 -36.51 -6.99 45.91
CA PRO A 14 -37.04 -6.05 44.94
C PRO A 14 -35.98 -5.87 43.85
N LEU A 15 -36.22 -6.49 42.69
CA LEU A 15 -35.57 -6.14 41.43
C LEU A 15 -35.89 -4.67 41.14
N HIS A 16 -35.02 -3.78 41.56
CA HIS A 16 -35.01 -2.40 41.09
C HIS A 16 -34.55 -2.45 39.63
N ALA A 17 -35.52 -2.48 38.72
CA ALA A 17 -35.26 -2.12 37.33
C ALA A 17 -34.74 -0.68 37.35
N ALA A 18 -33.42 -0.52 37.21
CA ALA A 18 -32.84 0.78 36.94
C ALA A 18 -33.54 1.32 35.69
N PRO A 19 -34.08 2.55 35.70
CA PRO A 19 -34.63 3.12 34.49
C PRO A 19 -33.50 3.12 33.46
N LEU A 20 -33.74 2.47 32.31
CA LEU A 20 -32.98 2.73 31.11
C LEU A 20 -33.20 4.21 30.81
N ALA A 21 -32.35 5.07 31.37
CA ALA A 21 -32.23 6.44 30.93
C ALA A 21 -31.87 6.33 29.46
N GLY A 22 -32.87 6.51 28.61
CA GLY A 22 -32.70 6.53 27.17
C GLY A 22 -31.65 7.57 26.86
N ARG A 23 -30.44 7.13 26.51
CA ARG A 23 -29.48 7.95 25.79
C ARG A 23 -30.10 8.22 24.42
N ASN A 24 -31.01 9.18 24.37
CA ASN A 24 -31.48 9.83 23.14
C ASN A 24 -30.39 10.79 22.65
N SER A 25 -29.17 10.29 22.56
CA SER A 25 -28.09 10.91 21.82
C SER A 25 -27.85 9.96 20.67
N TYR A 26 -28.62 10.10 19.58
CA TYR A 26 -28.26 9.48 18.32
C TYR A 26 -26.92 10.11 17.90
N PRO A 27 -25.79 9.39 17.96
CA PRO A 27 -24.56 9.91 17.41
C PRO A 27 -24.72 9.87 15.89
N GLY A 28 -24.99 11.00 15.25
CA GLY A 28 -25.24 11.00 13.81
C GLY A 28 -25.72 12.30 13.17
N HIS A 29 -26.13 13.32 13.94
CA HIS A 29 -26.56 14.59 13.35
C HIS A 29 -25.41 15.56 13.00
N ASP A 30 -24.18 15.27 13.42
CA ASP A 30 -23.00 16.11 13.16
C ASP A 30 -22.17 15.64 11.96
N LEU A 31 -22.53 14.50 11.35
CA LEU A 31 -21.84 13.98 10.17
C LEU A 31 -22.67 14.28 8.92
N PRO A 32 -22.07 14.85 7.86
CA PRO A 32 -22.75 14.98 6.58
C PRO A 32 -23.06 13.58 6.01
N ALA A 33 -23.90 13.50 4.98
CA ALA A 33 -24.11 12.25 4.25
C ALA A 33 -22.76 11.62 3.88
N TRP A 34 -22.62 10.30 3.99
CA TRP A 34 -21.33 9.60 3.90
C TRP A 34 -20.55 9.90 2.61
N ASN A 35 -21.25 10.25 1.53
CA ASN A 35 -20.70 10.57 0.22
C ASN A 35 -20.55 12.07 -0.06
N HIS A 36 -20.95 12.94 0.86
CA HIS A 36 -20.90 14.39 0.66
C HIS A 36 -19.44 14.86 0.51
N GLY A 37 -19.10 15.41 -0.66
CA GLY A 37 -17.74 15.84 -0.99
C GLY A 37 -16.76 14.70 -1.30
N ALA A 38 -17.24 13.46 -1.45
CA ALA A 38 -16.41 12.34 -1.85
C ALA A 38 -15.94 12.49 -3.30
N VAL A 39 -14.62 12.38 -3.52
CA VAL A 39 -14.01 12.39 -4.85
C VAL A 39 -13.62 10.96 -5.21
N THR A 40 -14.18 10.45 -6.31
CA THR A 40 -14.02 9.04 -6.72
C THR A 40 -12.97 8.82 -7.81
N GLN A 41 -12.46 9.91 -8.40
CA GLN A 41 -11.40 9.91 -9.41
C GLN A 41 -10.16 10.64 -8.89
N TYR A 42 -8.99 10.17 -9.27
CA TYR A 42 -7.73 10.84 -8.94
C TYR A 42 -7.64 12.18 -9.67
N PRO A 43 -7.52 13.32 -8.95
CA PRO A 43 -7.44 14.62 -9.57
C PRO A 43 -6.11 14.81 -10.30
N ILE A 44 -6.16 15.44 -11.47
CA ILE A 44 -4.99 15.80 -12.27
C ILE A 44 -5.03 17.31 -12.50
N HIS A 45 -3.94 17.98 -12.17
CA HIS A 45 -3.75 19.43 -12.24
C HIS A 45 -3.70 19.93 -13.69
N ASP A 46 -4.10 21.19 -13.90
CA ASP A 46 -4.16 21.82 -15.24
C ASP A 46 -2.79 22.15 -15.83
N SER A 47 -1.71 21.88 -15.10
CA SER A 47 -0.35 21.89 -15.66
C SER A 47 -0.11 20.75 -16.66
N CYS A 48 -0.95 19.72 -16.64
CA CYS A 48 -0.91 18.63 -17.60
C CYS A 48 -1.66 18.99 -18.88
N ASN A 49 -1.00 18.88 -20.03
CA ASN A 49 -1.69 18.98 -21.31
C ASN A 49 -2.63 17.79 -21.54
N VAL A 50 -3.47 17.86 -22.57
CA VAL A 50 -4.49 16.84 -22.87
C VAL A 50 -3.89 15.43 -23.05
N THR A 51 -2.71 15.32 -23.66
CA THR A 51 -2.03 14.04 -23.87
C THR A 51 -1.49 13.47 -22.56
N GLU A 52 -0.81 14.29 -21.77
CA GLU A 52 -0.28 13.90 -20.46
C GLU A 52 -1.40 13.44 -19.53
N ARG A 53 -2.50 14.20 -19.47
CA ARG A 53 -3.70 13.85 -18.71
C ARG A 53 -4.23 12.47 -19.10
N ARG A 54 -4.39 12.19 -20.40
CA ARG A 54 -4.87 10.88 -20.87
C ARG A 54 -3.94 9.73 -20.49
N LEU A 55 -2.63 9.94 -20.55
CA LEU A 55 -1.64 8.93 -20.17
C LEU A 55 -1.68 8.66 -18.66
N ILE A 56 -1.81 9.71 -17.84
CA ILE A 56 -1.96 9.58 -16.39
C ILE A 56 -3.28 8.89 -16.05
N GLU A 57 -4.40 9.30 -16.64
CA GLU A 57 -5.72 8.65 -16.47
C GLU A 57 -5.65 7.16 -16.80
N ARG A 58 -4.99 6.81 -17.90
CA ARG A 58 -4.78 5.42 -18.29
C ARG A 58 -3.91 4.66 -17.30
N GLY A 59 -2.80 5.25 -16.85
CA GLY A 59 -1.94 4.64 -15.83
C GLY A 59 -2.67 4.45 -14.50
N LEU A 60 -3.50 5.40 -14.08
CA LEU A 60 -4.30 5.30 -12.85
C LEU A 60 -5.36 4.22 -12.97
N GLN A 61 -5.98 4.07 -14.13
CA GLN A 61 -6.90 2.96 -14.40
C GLN A 61 -6.18 1.60 -14.33
N ASP A 62 -4.96 1.52 -14.85
CA ASP A 62 -4.13 0.32 -14.73
C ASP A 62 -3.76 0.04 -13.26
N ALA A 63 -3.43 1.08 -12.46
CA ALA A 63 -3.17 0.94 -11.03
C ALA A 63 -4.39 0.43 -10.25
N ILE A 64 -5.58 0.98 -10.52
CA ILE A 64 -6.85 0.50 -9.95
C ILE A 64 -7.11 -0.95 -10.36
N THR A 65 -6.83 -1.32 -11.61
CA THR A 65 -7.00 -2.69 -12.11
C THR A 65 -6.10 -3.67 -11.35
N LEU A 66 -4.82 -3.33 -11.19
CA LEU A 66 -3.85 -4.13 -10.43
C LEU A 66 -4.28 -4.28 -8.96
N ALA A 67 -4.61 -3.18 -8.28
CA ALA A 67 -5.00 -3.20 -6.87
C ALA A 67 -6.30 -3.97 -6.64
N ASN A 68 -7.32 -3.73 -7.47
CA ASN A 68 -8.59 -4.43 -7.34
C ASN A 68 -8.43 -5.93 -7.55
N HIS A 69 -7.66 -6.32 -8.57
CA HIS A 69 -7.47 -7.74 -8.85
C HIS A 69 -6.62 -8.44 -7.78
N ALA A 70 -5.55 -7.79 -7.31
CA ALA A 70 -4.76 -8.29 -6.18
C ALA A 70 -5.63 -8.48 -4.93
N LYS A 71 -6.52 -7.52 -4.63
CA LYS A 71 -7.49 -7.63 -3.53
C LYS A 71 -8.42 -8.83 -3.71
N GLU A 72 -8.96 -9.03 -4.91
CA GLU A 72 -9.82 -10.18 -5.24
C GLU A 72 -9.10 -11.52 -5.06
N HIS A 73 -7.83 -11.61 -5.47
CA HIS A 73 -7.00 -12.79 -5.22
C HIS A 73 -6.88 -13.08 -3.73
N VAL A 74 -6.60 -12.06 -2.91
CA VAL A 74 -6.50 -12.21 -1.46
C VAL A 74 -7.85 -12.56 -0.83
N LEU A 75 -8.97 -11.99 -1.30
CA LEU A 75 -10.29 -12.36 -0.82
C LEU A 75 -10.65 -13.82 -1.14
N ARG A 76 -10.17 -14.34 -2.27
CA ARG A 76 -10.43 -15.71 -2.70
C ARG A 76 -9.57 -16.74 -1.96
N PHE A 77 -8.27 -16.46 -1.79
CA PHE A 77 -7.30 -17.44 -1.29
C PHE A 77 -6.74 -17.11 0.10
N SER A 78 -6.93 -15.89 0.59
CA SER A 78 -6.30 -15.38 1.81
C SER A 78 -4.80 -15.69 1.83
N ASN A 79 -4.24 -15.98 3.00
CA ASN A 79 -2.83 -16.34 3.16
C ASN A 79 -2.49 -17.79 2.76
N SER A 80 -3.43 -18.54 2.19
CA SER A 80 -3.14 -19.89 1.68
C SER A 80 -2.42 -19.87 0.32
N SER A 81 -2.56 -18.78 -0.44
CA SER A 81 -1.88 -18.55 -1.70
C SER A 81 -0.35 -18.58 -1.53
N SER A 82 0.34 -19.31 -2.41
CA SER A 82 1.80 -19.30 -2.46
C SER A 82 2.34 -17.92 -2.86
N ILE A 83 1.65 -17.20 -3.75
CA ILE A 83 2.00 -15.83 -4.14
C ILE A 83 1.84 -14.90 -2.94
N TYR A 84 0.75 -15.02 -2.17
CA TYR A 84 0.61 -14.21 -0.95
C TYR A 84 1.74 -14.47 0.05
N ARG A 85 2.02 -15.74 0.36
CA ARG A 85 3.06 -16.10 1.34
C ARG A 85 4.46 -15.71 0.88
N LYS A 86 4.71 -15.65 -0.42
CA LYS A 86 5.96 -15.17 -0.99
C LYS A 86 6.28 -13.73 -0.58
N TYR A 87 5.28 -12.85 -0.52
CA TYR A 87 5.49 -11.42 -0.21
C TYR A 87 5.18 -11.06 1.24
N PHE A 88 4.26 -11.76 1.90
CA PHE A 88 3.76 -11.38 3.22
C PHE A 88 3.86 -12.49 4.28
N GLY A 89 4.53 -13.60 3.97
CA GLY A 89 4.64 -14.74 4.86
C GLY A 89 3.26 -15.22 5.34
N ASN A 90 3.14 -15.51 6.63
CA ASN A 90 1.89 -15.97 7.23
C ASN A 90 1.00 -14.83 7.79
N ALA A 91 1.27 -13.56 7.45
CA ALA A 91 0.46 -12.44 7.98
C ALA A 91 -1.04 -12.60 7.65
N PRO A 92 -1.93 -12.18 8.56
CA PRO A 92 -3.36 -12.07 8.25
C PRO A 92 -3.61 -11.15 7.04
N SER A 93 -4.59 -11.50 6.22
CA SER A 93 -4.85 -10.82 4.95
C SER A 93 -5.59 -9.48 5.04
N GLY A 94 -6.16 -9.15 6.20
CA GLY A 94 -7.02 -7.97 6.36
C GLY A 94 -6.32 -6.66 6.04
N GLU A 95 -5.07 -6.51 6.45
CA GLU A 95 -4.29 -5.28 6.22
C GLU A 95 -3.94 -5.10 4.73
N VAL A 96 -3.50 -6.17 4.06
CA VAL A 96 -3.24 -6.15 2.61
C VAL A 96 -4.51 -5.82 1.82
N ILE A 97 -5.66 -6.41 2.19
CA ILE A 97 -6.96 -6.10 1.57
C ILE A 97 -7.28 -4.61 1.71
N GLY A 98 -7.14 -4.06 2.93
CA GLY A 98 -7.40 -2.65 3.21
C GLY A 98 -6.49 -1.73 2.40
N ASN A 99 -5.18 -2.01 2.39
CA ASN A 99 -4.18 -1.23 1.67
C ASN A 99 -4.45 -1.20 0.15
N LEU A 100 -4.87 -2.32 -0.43
CA LEU A 100 -5.25 -2.39 -1.84
C LEU A 100 -6.61 -1.71 -2.11
N ASP A 101 -7.60 -1.89 -1.22
CA ASP A 101 -8.93 -1.30 -1.40
C ASP A 101 -8.92 0.22 -1.31
N ARG A 102 -7.99 0.82 -0.54
CA ARG A 102 -7.82 2.27 -0.50
C ARG A 102 -7.44 2.86 -1.86
N ILE A 103 -6.64 2.18 -2.66
CA ILE A 103 -6.35 2.59 -4.05
C ILE A 103 -7.64 2.60 -4.89
N VAL A 104 -8.50 1.60 -4.71
CA VAL A 104 -9.70 1.43 -5.53
C VAL A 104 -10.79 2.44 -5.11
N ASN A 105 -11.07 2.50 -3.81
CA ASN A 105 -12.33 3.00 -3.25
C ASN A 105 -12.20 4.15 -2.24
N ALA A 106 -10.99 4.53 -1.80
CA ALA A 106 -10.87 5.67 -0.87
C ALA A 106 -11.30 6.99 -1.53
N ASN A 107 -11.52 8.01 -0.69
CA ASN A 107 -11.71 9.38 -1.16
C ASN A 107 -10.40 9.94 -1.74
N LYS A 108 -10.43 10.34 -3.01
CA LYS A 108 -9.25 10.75 -3.80
C LYS A 108 -9.05 12.26 -3.81
N ALA A 109 -9.79 13.05 -3.03
CA ALA A 109 -9.72 14.51 -3.06
C ALA A 109 -8.29 15.06 -2.85
N ASN A 110 -7.51 14.44 -1.96
CA ASN A 110 -6.16 14.88 -1.58
C ASN A 110 -5.07 14.04 -2.24
N THR A 111 -5.19 13.80 -3.56
CA THR A 111 -4.27 12.95 -4.34
C THR A 111 -3.95 13.53 -5.72
N LEU A 112 -3.51 14.80 -5.76
CA LEU A 112 -3.32 15.55 -7.00
C LEU A 112 -2.07 15.13 -7.77
N PHE A 113 -2.26 14.72 -9.02
CA PHE A 113 -1.19 14.48 -9.99
C PHE A 113 -0.92 15.73 -10.80
N ARG A 114 0.34 16.07 -11.05
CA ARG A 114 0.70 17.29 -11.78
C ARG A 114 1.91 17.09 -12.71
N CYS A 115 1.99 17.89 -13.77
CA CYS A 115 3.00 17.73 -14.84
C CYS A 115 4.03 18.87 -14.87
N ASP A 116 3.75 19.96 -14.15
CA ASP A 116 4.75 20.96 -13.81
C ASP A 116 5.69 20.42 -12.71
N ASN A 117 6.88 21.01 -12.61
CA ASN A 117 7.95 20.57 -11.72
C ASN A 117 8.30 21.66 -10.70
N PRO A 118 7.39 22.00 -9.77
CA PRO A 118 7.59 23.11 -8.84
C PRO A 118 8.84 22.92 -7.95
N ASP A 119 9.21 21.67 -7.64
CA ASP A 119 10.36 21.36 -6.78
C ASP A 119 11.66 21.18 -7.58
N GLY A 120 11.62 21.22 -8.91
CA GLY A 120 12.82 21.11 -9.74
C GLY A 120 13.44 19.71 -9.83
N ASN A 121 12.81 18.65 -9.29
CA ASN A 121 13.38 17.31 -9.19
C ASN A 121 13.30 16.47 -10.48
N CYS A 122 12.48 16.85 -11.47
CA CYS A 122 12.47 16.18 -12.79
C CYS A 122 13.76 16.30 -13.61
N LYS A 123 14.75 17.09 -13.14
CA LYS A 123 16.09 17.14 -13.72
C LYS A 123 16.94 15.90 -13.42
N LEU A 124 16.51 15.07 -12.46
CA LEU A 124 17.23 13.86 -12.08
C LEU A 124 17.03 12.76 -13.14
N PRO A 125 18.09 12.22 -13.77
CA PRO A 125 17.99 11.44 -15.00
C PRO A 125 17.12 10.18 -14.95
N LYS A 126 16.89 9.61 -13.76
CA LYS A 126 16.13 8.36 -13.56
C LYS A 126 14.74 8.59 -12.97
N TRP A 127 14.37 9.84 -12.69
CA TRP A 127 13.13 10.15 -11.99
C TRP A 127 11.98 10.25 -12.98
N GLY A 128 11.08 9.26 -12.93
CA GLY A 128 9.79 9.30 -13.63
C GLY A 128 8.81 10.31 -13.01
N GLY A 129 9.15 10.89 -11.87
CA GLY A 129 8.28 11.71 -11.04
C GLY A 129 8.60 11.53 -9.57
N HIS A 130 7.99 12.33 -8.71
CA HIS A 130 8.24 12.31 -7.27
C HIS A 130 7.00 12.70 -6.46
N TRP A 131 6.94 12.24 -5.22
CA TRP A 131 6.05 12.81 -4.22
C TRP A 131 6.64 14.12 -3.70
N ARG A 132 5.81 15.15 -3.47
CA ARG A 132 6.31 16.47 -3.07
C ARG A 132 6.66 16.59 -1.58
N GLY A 133 6.39 15.56 -0.79
CA GLY A 133 6.74 15.54 0.63
C GLY A 133 6.12 16.71 1.40
N SER A 134 6.93 17.36 2.24
CA SER A 134 6.50 18.51 3.04
C SER A 134 6.11 19.76 2.23
N ASN A 135 6.52 19.86 0.96
CA ASN A 135 6.14 20.98 0.10
C ASN A 135 4.66 20.94 -0.30
N ALA A 136 4.09 19.74 -0.46
CA ALA A 136 2.66 19.49 -0.63
C ALA A 136 2.35 17.98 -0.51
N THR A 137 1.94 17.52 0.66
CA THR A 137 1.80 16.09 0.97
C THR A 137 0.73 15.38 0.15
N GLY A 138 -0.27 16.10 -0.35
CA GLY A 138 -1.33 15.56 -1.21
C GLY A 138 -0.99 15.54 -2.70
N GLU A 139 0.27 15.77 -3.09
CA GLU A 139 0.64 15.97 -4.48
C GLU A 139 1.81 15.10 -4.96
N THR A 140 1.70 14.61 -6.19
CA THR A 140 2.80 13.94 -6.88
C THR A 140 3.02 14.52 -8.28
N VAL A 141 4.27 14.71 -8.63
CA VAL A 141 4.72 15.17 -9.94
C VAL A 141 5.00 13.97 -10.83
N ILE A 142 4.51 14.02 -12.07
CA ILE A 142 4.89 13.11 -13.16
C ILE A 142 5.89 13.82 -14.06
N CYS A 143 7.10 13.27 -14.16
CA CYS A 143 8.17 13.84 -14.99
C CYS A 143 8.10 13.31 -16.44
N PRO A 144 8.70 14.04 -17.41
CA PRO A 144 8.70 13.65 -18.82
C PRO A 144 9.21 12.23 -19.11
N LEU A 145 10.12 11.72 -18.26
CA LEU A 145 10.64 10.36 -18.38
C LEU A 145 9.53 9.29 -18.31
N SER A 146 8.47 9.51 -17.51
CA SER A 146 7.37 8.54 -17.42
C SER A 146 6.63 8.36 -18.75
N TYR A 147 6.38 9.44 -19.48
CA TYR A 147 5.64 9.37 -20.75
C TYR A 147 6.38 8.65 -21.87
N THR A 148 7.69 8.46 -21.72
CA THR A 148 8.54 7.83 -22.74
C THR A 148 9.05 6.45 -22.36
N THR A 149 8.98 6.08 -21.07
CA THR A 149 9.53 4.82 -20.58
C THR A 149 8.49 3.85 -20.01
N ARG A 150 7.33 4.34 -19.57
CA ARG A 150 6.30 3.50 -18.96
C ARG A 150 5.46 2.80 -20.02
N LEU A 151 5.19 1.51 -19.79
CA LEU A 151 4.26 0.71 -20.57
C LEU A 151 2.89 0.64 -19.90
N PHE A 152 1.86 0.30 -20.65
CA PHE A 152 0.52 -0.01 -20.12
C PHE A 152 0.31 -1.52 -20.00
N LEU A 153 -0.71 -1.94 -19.26
CA LEU A 153 -0.97 -3.36 -18.96
C LEU A 153 -1.20 -4.23 -20.19
N GLU A 154 -1.55 -3.67 -21.36
CA GLU A 154 -1.64 -4.42 -22.61
C GLU A 154 -0.31 -5.11 -23.00
N TYR A 155 0.81 -4.63 -22.48
CA TYR A 155 2.12 -5.22 -22.70
C TYR A 155 2.62 -6.06 -21.51
N PHE A 156 1.79 -6.29 -20.49
CA PHE A 156 2.22 -6.98 -19.27
C PHE A 156 2.73 -8.41 -19.57
N CYS A 157 3.85 -8.80 -18.93
CA CYS A 157 4.56 -10.06 -19.22
C CYS A 157 5.09 -10.22 -20.67
N THR A 158 5.12 -9.16 -21.48
CA THR A 158 5.71 -9.21 -22.83
C THR A 158 7.12 -8.61 -22.85
N ARG A 159 7.81 -8.67 -24.00
CA ARG A 159 9.13 -8.02 -24.24
C ARG A 159 10.23 -8.45 -23.26
N GLY A 160 10.14 -9.68 -22.73
CA GLY A 160 11.11 -10.21 -21.78
C GLY A 160 10.97 -9.64 -20.35
N TYR A 161 9.89 -8.91 -20.06
CA TYR A 161 9.60 -8.45 -18.70
C TYR A 161 9.43 -9.65 -17.77
N THR A 162 10.05 -9.56 -16.60
CA THR A 162 9.73 -10.42 -15.45
C THR A 162 9.61 -9.56 -14.21
N VAL A 163 8.75 -9.97 -13.26
CA VAL A 163 8.52 -9.23 -12.01
C VAL A 163 9.83 -9.06 -11.23
N ALA A 164 10.63 -10.13 -11.12
CA ALA A 164 11.91 -10.12 -10.41
C ALA A 164 13.03 -9.39 -11.17
N GLY A 165 13.07 -9.49 -12.49
CA GLY A 165 14.22 -9.07 -13.30
C GLY A 165 14.07 -7.71 -13.99
N SER A 166 12.97 -6.99 -13.76
CA SER A 166 12.68 -5.70 -14.40
C SER A 166 12.36 -4.63 -13.36
N PRO A 167 12.64 -3.34 -13.62
CA PRO A 167 12.26 -2.27 -12.71
C PRO A 167 10.76 -2.29 -12.39
N LEU A 168 10.34 -2.16 -11.11
CA LEU A 168 8.92 -2.18 -10.74
C LEU A 168 8.11 -1.11 -11.45
N ASN A 169 8.76 0.00 -11.78
CA ASN A 169 8.16 1.10 -12.51
C ASN A 169 8.14 0.87 -14.03
N THR A 170 8.35 -0.34 -14.55
CA THR A 170 8.26 -0.61 -15.99
C THR A 170 6.87 -0.29 -16.56
N TYR A 171 5.82 -0.65 -15.82
CA TYR A 171 4.44 -0.31 -16.19
C TYR A 171 3.97 0.92 -15.43
N PHE A 172 3.16 1.75 -16.09
CA PHE A 172 2.69 2.99 -15.49
C PHE A 172 1.76 2.71 -14.30
N GLY A 173 0.89 1.71 -14.43
CA GLY A 173 0.02 1.28 -13.33
C GLY A 173 0.79 0.82 -12.10
N THR A 174 1.88 0.06 -12.27
CA THR A 174 2.71 -0.35 -11.13
C THR A 174 3.43 0.86 -10.53
N ASP A 175 4.06 1.75 -11.33
CA ASP A 175 4.68 3.00 -10.83
C ASP A 175 3.69 3.86 -10.03
N LEU A 176 2.46 3.99 -10.52
CA LEU A 176 1.42 4.79 -9.87
C LEU A 176 0.90 4.17 -8.57
N LEU A 177 0.81 2.84 -8.44
CA LEU A 177 0.50 2.18 -7.16
C LEU A 177 1.44 2.64 -6.05
N HIS A 178 2.75 2.61 -6.31
CA HIS A 178 3.76 3.03 -5.35
C HIS A 178 3.60 4.51 -4.97
N ARG A 179 3.40 5.39 -5.97
CA ARG A 179 3.21 6.83 -5.73
C ARG A 179 1.97 7.13 -4.91
N LEU A 180 0.90 6.39 -5.13
CA LEU A 180 -0.33 6.53 -4.37
C LEU A 180 -0.10 6.19 -2.90
N TYR A 181 0.71 5.19 -2.57
CA TYR A 181 1.06 4.88 -1.18
C TYR A 181 1.84 6.00 -0.47
N HIS A 182 2.57 6.85 -1.18
CA HIS A 182 3.20 8.03 -0.57
C HIS A 182 2.19 9.13 -0.19
N LEU A 183 1.00 9.14 -0.77
CA LEU A 183 -0.01 10.17 -0.49
C LEU A 183 -0.75 9.82 0.81
N PRO A 184 -0.78 10.68 1.84
CA PRO A 184 -1.42 10.34 3.12
C PRO A 184 -2.90 9.95 3.01
N ALA A 185 -3.62 10.49 2.02
CA ALA A 185 -5.01 10.11 1.73
C ALA A 185 -5.19 8.62 1.36
N ILE A 186 -4.11 7.95 0.94
CA ILE A 186 -4.09 6.55 0.50
C ILE A 186 -3.13 5.66 1.29
N GLY A 187 -1.99 6.18 1.73
CA GLY A 187 -1.01 5.43 2.53
C GLY A 187 -1.05 5.71 4.02
N GLU A 188 -1.74 6.77 4.47
CA GLU A 188 -1.85 7.18 5.89
C GLU A 188 -0.52 7.45 6.61
N GLY A 189 0.62 7.51 5.90
CA GLY A 189 1.94 7.50 6.53
C GLY A 189 2.22 6.19 7.26
N HIS A 190 1.47 5.13 6.92
CA HIS A 190 1.57 3.80 7.50
C HIS A 190 2.14 2.78 6.50
N ILE A 191 2.00 3.08 5.21
CA ILE A 191 2.63 2.33 4.12
C ILE A 191 3.91 3.07 3.72
N GLU A 192 5.07 2.43 3.89
CA GLU A 192 6.39 3.05 3.72
C GLU A 192 7.36 2.15 2.93
N HIS A 193 8.65 2.48 2.93
CA HIS A 193 9.73 1.74 2.29
C HIS A 193 10.50 0.98 3.37
N PHE A 194 10.05 -0.23 3.71
CA PHE A 194 10.78 -1.13 4.61
C PHE A 194 11.80 -2.00 3.86
N SER A 195 11.70 -2.05 2.54
CA SER A 195 12.59 -2.75 1.62
C SER A 195 12.63 -2.07 0.25
N ASP A 196 13.77 -2.13 -0.43
CA ASP A 196 14.00 -1.44 -1.70
C ASP A 196 14.04 -2.37 -2.92
N SER A 197 14.73 -3.51 -2.79
CA SER A 197 14.92 -4.46 -3.88
C SER A 197 13.90 -5.60 -3.87
N TYR A 198 13.82 -6.35 -4.97
CA TYR A 198 12.99 -7.56 -5.02
C TYR A 198 13.41 -8.57 -3.94
N GLU A 199 14.71 -8.78 -3.80
CA GLU A 199 15.26 -9.74 -2.84
C GLU A 199 15.06 -9.28 -1.39
N ASP A 200 15.07 -7.97 -1.12
CA ASP A 200 14.79 -7.44 0.21
C ASP A 200 13.31 -7.54 0.58
N VAL A 201 12.41 -7.36 -0.39
CA VAL A 201 10.97 -7.61 -0.21
C VAL A 201 10.69 -9.07 0.16
N LEU A 202 11.35 -10.02 -0.52
CA LEU A 202 11.19 -11.45 -0.20
C LEU A 202 11.75 -11.80 1.18
N GLU A 203 12.90 -11.22 1.54
CA GLU A 203 13.50 -11.38 2.87
C GLU A 203 12.57 -10.81 3.96
N LEU A 204 12.02 -9.62 3.74
CA LEU A 204 11.07 -8.98 4.65
C LEU A 204 9.81 -9.83 4.83
N GLY A 205 9.27 -10.38 3.75
CA GLY A 205 8.11 -11.29 3.81
C GLY A 205 8.39 -12.58 4.59
N ALA A 206 9.60 -13.13 4.45
CA ALA A 206 10.02 -14.36 5.13
C ALA A 206 10.25 -14.16 6.64
N HIS A 207 10.77 -13.00 7.04
CA HIS A 207 11.25 -12.78 8.40
C HIS A 207 10.46 -11.75 9.22
N ASN A 208 9.69 -10.88 8.58
CA ASN A 208 9.00 -9.79 9.25
C ASN A 208 7.69 -9.37 8.55
N SER A 209 6.72 -10.28 8.60
CA SER A 209 5.43 -10.13 7.92
C SER A 209 4.62 -8.90 8.38
N SER A 210 4.82 -8.42 9.61
CA SER A 210 4.16 -7.21 10.14
C SER A 210 4.56 -5.94 9.39
N PHE A 211 5.81 -5.84 8.93
CA PHE A 211 6.26 -4.73 8.07
C PHE A 211 6.02 -5.02 6.60
N ALA A 212 6.12 -6.29 6.17
CA ALA A 212 5.90 -6.65 4.77
C ALA A 212 4.52 -6.24 4.25
N VAL A 213 3.46 -6.37 5.07
CA VAL A 213 2.10 -5.96 4.68
C VAL A 213 1.92 -4.43 4.55
N ARG A 214 2.90 -3.65 5.01
CA ARG A 214 2.96 -2.18 4.98
C ARG A 214 4.08 -1.67 4.08
N ASP A 215 4.80 -2.56 3.42
CA ASP A 215 5.86 -2.17 2.50
C ASP A 215 5.26 -1.87 1.13
N SER A 216 5.47 -0.65 0.65
CA SER A 216 4.96 -0.17 -0.63
C SER A 216 5.48 -1.00 -1.81
N ASN A 217 6.73 -1.47 -1.75
CA ASN A 217 7.33 -2.30 -2.81
C ASN A 217 6.78 -3.73 -2.76
N ALA A 218 6.56 -4.30 -1.57
CA ALA A 218 5.93 -5.61 -1.39
C ALA A 218 4.50 -5.63 -1.93
N LEU A 219 3.70 -4.61 -1.61
CA LEU A 219 2.35 -4.44 -2.16
C LEU A 219 2.37 -4.29 -3.69
N GLN A 220 3.33 -3.51 -4.22
CA GLN A 220 3.51 -3.29 -5.66
C GLN A 220 3.92 -4.58 -6.40
N TYR A 221 4.92 -5.30 -5.89
CA TYR A 221 5.36 -6.58 -6.47
C TYR A 221 4.27 -7.65 -6.37
N PHE A 222 3.57 -7.73 -5.23
CA PHE A 222 2.47 -8.66 -5.06
C PHE A 222 1.38 -8.43 -6.11
N ALA A 223 0.96 -7.17 -6.30
CA ALA A 223 -0.05 -6.84 -7.30
C ALA A 223 0.41 -7.17 -8.73
N ALA A 224 1.67 -6.91 -9.05
CA ALA A 224 2.27 -7.24 -10.34
C ALA A 224 2.33 -8.77 -10.58
N ASP A 225 2.75 -9.56 -9.59
CA ASP A 225 2.90 -11.01 -9.70
C ASP A 225 1.55 -11.71 -9.80
N VAL A 226 0.57 -11.29 -8.98
CA VAL A 226 -0.81 -11.76 -9.07
C VAL A 226 -1.40 -11.47 -10.44
N TYR A 227 -1.29 -10.23 -10.94
CA TYR A 227 -1.82 -9.89 -12.27
C TYR A 227 -1.14 -10.69 -13.38
N GLY A 228 0.18 -10.89 -13.27
CA GLY A 228 0.93 -11.75 -14.18
C GLY A 228 0.37 -13.18 -14.20
N PHE A 229 0.20 -13.77 -13.02
CA PHE A 229 -0.20 -15.16 -12.85
C PHE A 229 -1.68 -15.43 -13.15
N ASP A 230 -2.60 -14.56 -12.73
CA ASP A 230 -4.03 -14.78 -12.86
C ASP A 230 -4.59 -14.27 -14.20
N ILE A 231 -4.03 -13.18 -14.75
CA ILE A 231 -4.59 -12.47 -15.91
C ILE A 231 -3.69 -12.54 -17.13
N ALA A 232 -2.44 -12.07 -17.03
CA ALA A 232 -1.60 -11.89 -18.22
C ALA A 232 -1.14 -13.22 -18.83
N VAL A 233 -0.72 -14.17 -17.98
CA VAL A 233 -0.32 -15.53 -18.39
C VAL A 233 -0.92 -16.54 -17.39
N PRO A 234 -2.23 -16.86 -17.53
CA PRO A 234 -2.97 -17.64 -16.54
C PRO A 234 -2.28 -18.94 -16.10
N GLY A 235 -2.04 -19.08 -14.80
CA GLY A 235 -1.45 -20.27 -14.17
C GLY A 235 0.07 -20.42 -14.33
N ILE A 236 0.73 -19.50 -15.04
CA ILE A 236 2.19 -19.52 -15.28
C ILE A 236 2.84 -18.23 -14.78
N GLY A 237 2.25 -17.08 -15.13
CA GLY A 237 2.78 -15.77 -14.81
C GLY A 237 4.09 -15.40 -15.50
N CYS A 238 4.71 -14.33 -15.01
CA CYS A 238 6.04 -13.89 -15.42
C CYS A 238 6.89 -13.44 -14.22
N ALA A 239 6.78 -14.18 -13.11
CA ALA A 239 7.47 -13.86 -11.86
C ALA A 239 8.99 -13.67 -12.05
N GLY A 240 9.61 -14.48 -12.92
CA GLY A 240 11.05 -14.52 -13.10
C GLY A 240 11.79 -15.15 -11.92
N THR A 241 13.11 -15.14 -11.99
CA THR A 241 13.99 -15.62 -10.92
C THR A 241 14.69 -14.43 -10.25
N PRO A 242 14.76 -14.37 -8.90
CA PRO A 242 15.55 -13.37 -8.20
C PRO A 242 17.00 -13.40 -8.67
N SER A 243 17.66 -12.24 -8.67
CA SER A 243 19.10 -12.19 -8.90
C SER A 243 19.83 -12.74 -7.67
N PRO A 244 20.96 -13.44 -7.82
CA PRO A 244 21.77 -13.82 -6.67
C PRO A 244 22.18 -12.57 -5.91
N LYS A 245 21.88 -12.48 -4.60
CA LYS A 245 22.45 -11.41 -3.75
C LYS A 245 23.98 -11.51 -3.87
N PRO A 246 24.70 -10.40 -4.13
CA PRO A 246 26.16 -10.40 -4.05
C PRO A 246 26.58 -10.94 -2.69
N SER A 247 27.34 -12.04 -2.66
CA SER A 247 27.90 -12.57 -1.42
C SER A 247 28.86 -11.52 -0.84
N THR A 248 28.47 -10.87 0.25
CA THR A 248 29.36 -10.01 1.04
C THR A 248 30.34 -10.87 1.82
N THR A 249 31.28 -11.50 1.10
CA THR A 249 32.42 -12.21 1.69
C THR A 249 33.71 -11.44 1.40
N SER A 250 33.74 -10.19 1.81
CA SER A 250 34.99 -9.43 1.98
C SER A 250 34.70 -8.21 2.86
N GLN A 251 34.90 -8.39 4.16
CA GLN A 251 34.85 -7.34 5.16
C GLN A 251 36.18 -6.57 5.12
N PRO A 252 36.23 -5.30 4.70
CA PRO A 252 37.40 -4.45 4.95
C PRO A 252 37.42 -4.07 6.45
N PRO A 253 38.58 -3.74 7.03
CA PRO A 253 38.67 -3.36 8.45
C PRO A 253 37.77 -2.16 8.75
N GLY A 254 36.93 -2.33 9.78
CA GLY A 254 35.88 -1.40 10.15
C GLY A 254 36.38 0.02 10.36
N THR A 255 35.83 0.95 9.59
CA THR A 255 35.83 2.36 9.95
C THR A 255 34.56 2.60 10.75
N THR A 256 34.71 3.03 12.00
CA THR A 256 33.61 3.34 12.93
C THR A 256 32.67 4.35 12.30
N THR A 257 31.56 3.86 11.74
CA THR A 257 30.41 4.68 11.34
C THR A 257 29.39 4.56 12.46
N ALA A 258 28.85 5.68 12.93
CA ALA A 258 27.88 5.73 14.01
C ALA A 258 26.74 4.74 13.72
N ALA A 259 26.41 3.89 14.70
CA ALA A 259 25.34 2.91 14.56
C ALA A 259 24.02 3.62 14.26
N VAL A 260 23.37 3.21 13.16
CA VAL A 260 22.00 3.62 12.84
C VAL A 260 21.09 3.09 13.96
N PRO A 261 20.27 3.93 14.61
CA PRO A 261 19.44 3.50 15.74
C PRO A 261 18.44 2.41 15.33
N PRO A 262 18.01 1.55 16.28
CA PRO A 262 16.99 0.53 16.01
C PRO A 262 15.71 1.17 15.45
N GLY A 263 15.26 0.67 14.29
CA GLY A 263 14.10 1.22 13.57
C GLY A 263 14.47 2.19 12.46
N CYS A 264 15.70 2.70 12.40
CA CYS A 264 16.11 3.62 11.36
C CYS A 264 16.77 2.90 10.17
N HIS A 265 16.64 3.45 8.97
CA HIS A 265 17.34 2.98 7.76
C HIS A 265 17.86 4.17 6.94
N THR A 266 18.85 3.92 6.09
CA THR A 266 19.54 4.95 5.31
C THR A 266 19.22 4.78 3.82
N HIS A 267 18.76 5.84 3.16
CA HIS A 267 18.57 5.84 1.70
C HIS A 267 19.87 6.17 0.94
N ASP A 268 19.86 5.91 -0.36
CA ASP A 268 20.87 6.42 -1.30
C ASP A 268 20.98 7.95 -1.18
N GLY A 269 22.14 8.42 -0.68
CA GLY A 269 22.38 9.81 -0.31
C GLY A 269 22.74 10.04 1.16
N GLY A 270 22.70 8.99 1.99
CA GLY A 270 23.17 9.04 3.38
C GLY A 270 22.17 9.65 4.38
N VAL A 271 20.92 9.85 3.96
CA VAL A 271 19.85 10.37 4.82
C VAL A 271 19.29 9.21 5.64
N ILE A 272 19.38 9.33 6.97
CA ILE A 272 18.83 8.37 7.93
C ILE A 272 17.38 8.76 8.21
N HIS A 273 16.45 7.84 7.94
CA HIS A 273 15.05 7.93 8.35
C HIS A 273 14.81 7.03 9.55
N CYS A 274 14.10 7.56 10.55
CA CYS A 274 13.65 6.84 11.74
C CYS A 274 12.12 7.01 11.84
N PRO A 275 11.36 5.94 12.15
CA PRO A 275 9.93 6.02 12.43
C PRO A 275 9.62 6.79 13.73
#